data_AF-A0A1L0DFR8-F1
#
_entry.id   AF-A0A1L0DFR8-F1
#
_cell.length_a   1.000
_cell.length_b   1.000
_cell.length_c   1.000
_cell.angle_alpha   90.00
_cell.angle_beta   90.00
_cell.angle_gamma   90.00
#
_symmetry.space_group_name_H-M   'P 1'
#
loop_
_entity.id
_entity.type
_entity.pdbx_description
1 polymer ?
#
loop_
_entity_poly.entity_id
_entity_poly.type
_entity_poly.pdbx_seq_one_letter_code
_entity_poly.pdbx_strand_id
1 'polypeptide(L)'
;MTAILPPGLLGSLNGNSTAGSTPAPETADIDKFGLKGISLLVKMDQTDQNSSAIGQDLGLMGLDLSEDLEILKNLASPWQETSRSEVEPFFSLHESILQKNIVPPPEPCDTKILSFMDETLFYIFYTKPRDTLQEYAARELVARNWRYHRDIQVWLTKDSNVEPVLISPDVERGVYIFFDPHNWEKIRKEFVLHYLSVQA
;
A
#
# COMPACT_ATOMS: atom_id res chain seq x y z
N MET A 1 37.00 -9.19 -46.88
CA MET A 1 36.97 -8.48 -45.59
C MET A 1 37.49 -9.44 -44.53
N THR A 2 38.75 -9.32 -44.15
CA THR A 2 39.39 -10.13 -43.10
C THR A 2 39.04 -9.54 -41.74
N ALA A 3 38.34 -10.30 -40.90
CA ALA A 3 38.01 -9.91 -39.54
C ALA A 3 39.31 -9.80 -38.72
N ILE A 4 39.61 -8.58 -38.25
CA ILE A 4 40.73 -8.32 -37.35
C ILE A 4 40.26 -8.71 -35.95
N LEU A 5 40.84 -9.76 -35.39
CA LEU A 5 40.59 -10.18 -34.01
C LEU A 5 41.21 -9.16 -33.04
N PRO A 6 40.56 -8.87 -31.90
CA PRO A 6 41.09 -7.97 -30.90
C PRO A 6 42.43 -8.50 -30.35
N PRO A 7 43.37 -7.60 -29.99
CA PRO A 7 44.77 -7.94 -29.72
C PRO A 7 45.01 -8.94 -28.59
N GLY A 8 44.02 -9.18 -27.72
CA GLY A 8 44.10 -10.16 -26.61
C GLY A 8 43.68 -11.59 -26.95
N LEU A 9 43.17 -11.86 -28.16
CA LEU A 9 42.71 -13.19 -28.60
C LEU A 9 43.68 -13.88 -29.57
N LEU A 10 44.84 -13.26 -29.83
CA LEU A 10 45.95 -13.90 -30.53
C LEU A 10 46.64 -14.88 -29.58
N GLY A 11 46.41 -16.18 -29.79
CA GLY A 11 46.97 -17.24 -28.97
C GLY A 11 48.48 -17.10 -28.79
N SER A 12 48.93 -17.11 -27.53
CA SER A 12 50.34 -17.17 -27.17
C SER A 12 50.95 -18.51 -27.60
N LEU A 13 51.48 -18.56 -28.82
CA LEU A 13 52.35 -19.64 -29.27
C LEU A 13 53.80 -19.34 -28.82
N ASN A 14 54.27 -20.16 -27.87
CA ASN A 14 55.65 -20.44 -27.44
C ASN A 14 56.76 -19.41 -27.73
N GLY A 15 57.44 -18.95 -26.67
CA GLY A 15 58.72 -18.26 -26.80
C GLY A 15 59.37 -17.93 -25.48
N ASN A 16 60.21 -18.85 -24.98
CA ASN A 16 61.13 -18.64 -23.88
C ASN A 16 61.99 -17.39 -24.15
N SER A 17 61.73 -16.28 -23.45
CA SER A 17 62.66 -15.15 -23.40
C SER A 17 62.47 -14.35 -22.11
N THR A 18 63.52 -14.40 -21.31
CA THR A 18 63.80 -13.52 -20.18
C THR A 18 63.97 -12.08 -20.68
N ALA A 19 62.99 -11.22 -20.45
CA ALA A 19 63.20 -9.78 -20.43
C ALA A 19 62.03 -9.13 -19.67
N GLY A 20 62.36 -8.30 -18.68
CA GLY A 20 61.36 -7.53 -17.94
C GLY A 20 60.54 -6.67 -18.88
N SER A 21 59.26 -6.96 -18.99
CA SER A 21 58.28 -6.06 -19.59
C SER A 21 57.47 -5.44 -18.45
N THR A 22 57.79 -4.19 -18.14
CA THR A 22 56.82 -3.30 -17.48
C THR A 22 55.53 -3.37 -18.31
N PRO A 23 54.38 -3.78 -17.75
CA PRO A 23 53.18 -3.90 -18.56
C PRO A 23 52.82 -2.51 -19.06
N ALA A 24 52.69 -2.36 -20.38
CA ALA A 24 52.22 -1.14 -20.98
C ALA A 24 50.86 -0.76 -20.34
N PRO A 25 50.60 0.54 -20.06
CA PRO A 25 49.42 0.99 -19.33
C PRO A 25 48.09 0.55 -19.98
N GLU A 26 48.10 0.22 -21.27
CA GLU A 26 46.93 -0.29 -22.01
C GLU A 26 46.52 -1.72 -21.58
N THR A 27 47.45 -2.56 -21.12
CA THR A 27 47.15 -3.95 -20.72
C THR A 27 46.45 -4.03 -19.36
N ALA A 28 46.75 -3.08 -18.45
CA ALA A 28 46.09 -2.98 -17.15
C ALA A 28 44.63 -2.50 -17.29
N ASP A 29 44.34 -1.68 -18.30
CA ASP A 29 42.98 -1.21 -18.58
C ASP A 29 42.10 -2.31 -19.18
N ILE A 30 42.65 -3.17 -20.05
CA ILE A 30 41.93 -4.32 -20.61
C ILE A 30 41.56 -5.35 -19.52
N ASP A 31 42.43 -5.54 -18.53
CA ASP A 31 42.21 -6.46 -17.41
C ASP A 31 40.94 -6.12 -16.60
N LYS A 32 40.53 -4.84 -16.59
CA LYS A 32 39.29 -4.37 -15.94
C LYS A 32 38.02 -4.87 -16.64
N PHE A 33 38.06 -5.06 -17.96
CA PHE A 33 36.90 -5.47 -18.77
C PHE A 33 36.86 -7.00 -19.01
N GLY A 34 37.88 -7.73 -18.57
CA GLY A 34 37.96 -9.19 -18.67
C GLY A 34 37.54 -9.93 -17.39
N LEU A 35 37.79 -11.24 -17.36
CA LEU A 35 37.47 -12.11 -16.22
C LEU A 35 38.14 -11.66 -14.90
N LYS A 36 39.30 -11.00 -15.00
CA LYS A 36 40.05 -10.48 -13.87
C LYS A 36 39.31 -9.32 -13.19
N GLY A 37 38.63 -8.47 -13.96
CA GLY A 37 37.68 -7.48 -13.47
C GLY A 37 36.51 -8.11 -12.71
N ILE A 38 35.89 -9.16 -13.28
CA ILE A 38 34.81 -9.91 -12.60
C ILE A 38 35.31 -10.55 -11.29
N SER A 39 36.55 -11.04 -11.24
CA SER A 39 37.13 -11.58 -10.02
C SER A 39 37.26 -10.54 -8.90
N LEU A 40 37.54 -9.28 -9.23
CA LEU A 40 37.55 -8.18 -8.26
C LEU A 40 36.13 -7.87 -7.74
N LEU A 41 35.13 -7.95 -8.62
CA LEU A 41 33.71 -7.82 -8.27
C LEU A 41 33.21 -8.97 -7.39
N VAL A 42 33.63 -10.21 -7.61
CA VAL A 42 33.25 -11.32 -6.71
C VAL A 42 33.91 -11.20 -5.34
N LYS A 43 35.09 -10.57 -5.26
CA LYS A 43 35.85 -10.41 -4.01
C LYS A 43 35.38 -9.26 -3.11
N MET A 44 34.39 -8.47 -3.54
CA MET A 44 33.93 -7.28 -2.79
C MET A 44 35.02 -6.24 -2.50
N ASP A 45 36.00 -6.13 -3.40
CA ASP A 45 37.13 -5.20 -3.26
C ASP A 45 36.77 -3.76 -3.68
N GLN A 46 35.69 -3.57 -4.44
CA GLN A 46 35.17 -2.25 -4.86
C GLN A 46 33.71 -2.07 -4.49
N THR A 47 33.44 -1.46 -3.33
CA THR A 47 32.11 -1.35 -2.71
C THR A 47 31.00 -0.84 -3.65
N ASP A 48 31.26 0.22 -4.43
CA ASP A 48 30.24 0.87 -5.28
C ASP A 48 30.01 0.18 -6.64
N GLN A 49 31.07 -0.40 -7.24
CA GLN A 49 30.93 -1.18 -8.47
C GLN A 49 30.27 -2.53 -8.18
N ASN A 50 30.54 -3.08 -7.00
CA ASN A 50 29.93 -4.29 -6.49
C ASN A 50 28.42 -4.19 -6.32
N SER A 51 27.92 -3.10 -5.72
CA SER A 51 26.47 -2.92 -5.56
C SER A 51 25.74 -2.88 -6.90
N SER A 52 26.37 -2.28 -7.92
CA SER A 52 25.82 -2.18 -9.27
C SER A 52 25.84 -3.51 -10.03
N ALA A 53 26.87 -4.34 -9.81
CA ALA A 53 27.02 -5.62 -10.50
C ALA A 53 26.29 -6.79 -9.84
N ILE A 54 26.15 -6.78 -8.51
CA ILE A 54 25.35 -7.77 -7.78
C ILE A 54 23.85 -7.48 -7.99
N GLY A 55 23.49 -6.21 -8.15
CA GLY A 55 22.12 -5.76 -8.33
C GLY A 55 21.34 -5.68 -7.01
N GLN A 56 20.10 -5.22 -7.13
CA GLN A 56 19.13 -5.19 -6.04
C GLN A 56 17.90 -6.00 -6.46
N ASP A 57 17.27 -6.65 -5.49
CA ASP A 57 16.01 -7.34 -5.71
C ASP A 57 14.88 -6.30 -5.87
N LEU A 58 14.36 -6.19 -7.09
CA LEU A 58 13.27 -5.27 -7.42
C LEU A 58 11.93 -5.72 -6.81
N GLY A 59 11.77 -7.01 -6.49
CA GLY A 59 10.57 -7.51 -5.81
C GLY A 59 10.42 -6.94 -4.40
N LEU A 60 11.52 -6.56 -3.75
CA LEU A 60 11.50 -5.91 -2.45
C LEU A 60 11.11 -4.41 -2.51
N MET A 61 11.05 -3.82 -3.71
CA MET A 61 10.67 -2.41 -3.89
C MET A 61 9.15 -2.18 -3.87
N GLY A 62 8.36 -3.23 -3.65
CA GLY A 62 6.90 -3.14 -3.58
C GLY A 62 6.24 -2.73 -4.91
N LEU A 63 6.96 -2.86 -6.02
CA LEU A 63 6.44 -2.65 -7.36
C LEU A 63 5.93 -3.97 -7.93
N ASP A 64 4.67 -4.00 -8.35
CA ASP A 64 4.15 -5.12 -9.11
C ASP A 64 4.64 -5.01 -10.56
N LEU A 65 5.51 -5.95 -10.96
CA LEU A 65 6.14 -6.00 -12.29
C LEU A 65 5.41 -6.97 -13.23
N SER A 66 4.18 -7.37 -12.91
CA SER A 66 3.36 -8.19 -13.81
C SER A 66 3.05 -7.43 -15.12
N GLU A 67 3.06 -8.13 -16.27
CA GLU A 67 3.02 -7.53 -17.62
C GLU A 67 1.78 -6.65 -17.90
N ASP A 68 0.71 -6.79 -17.10
CA ASP A 68 -0.60 -6.20 -17.37
C ASP A 68 -0.88 -4.88 -16.62
N LEU A 69 0.07 -4.33 -15.85
CA LEU A 69 -0.17 -3.16 -14.99
C LEU A 69 0.45 -1.86 -15.53
N GLU A 70 -0.37 -0.82 -15.62
CA GLU A 70 0.05 0.55 -15.92
C GLU A 70 0.60 1.23 -14.65
N ILE A 71 1.76 0.76 -14.16
CA ILE A 71 2.39 1.24 -12.92
C ILE A 71 2.52 2.76 -12.84
N LEU A 72 2.72 3.44 -13.98
CA LEU A 72 2.90 4.88 -14.05
C LEU A 72 1.64 5.68 -13.69
N LYS A 73 0.44 5.09 -13.81
CA LYS A 73 -0.81 5.80 -13.49
C LYS A 73 -0.99 6.01 -11.99
N ASN A 74 -0.45 5.11 -11.18
CA ASN A 74 -0.59 5.11 -9.72
C ASN A 74 0.73 5.45 -9.00
N LEU A 75 1.80 5.77 -9.75
CA LEU A 75 3.10 6.08 -9.17
C LEU A 75 3.10 7.46 -8.52
N ALA A 76 3.11 7.48 -7.19
CA ALA A 76 3.05 8.72 -6.41
C ALA A 76 4.34 9.56 -6.48
N SER A 77 5.49 8.89 -6.37
CA SER A 77 6.81 9.52 -6.34
C SER A 77 7.89 8.53 -6.78
N PRO A 78 8.99 9.00 -7.39
CA PRO A 78 10.18 8.18 -7.65
C PRO A 78 10.84 7.63 -6.37
N TRP A 79 10.60 8.24 -5.20
CA TRP A 79 11.17 7.80 -3.93
C TRP A 79 10.11 7.19 -3.02
N GLN A 80 10.27 5.91 -2.68
CA GLN A 80 9.35 5.16 -1.82
C GLN A 80 9.11 5.85 -0.46
N GLU A 81 10.13 6.47 0.13
CA GLU A 81 10.02 7.19 1.41
C GLU A 81 9.07 8.40 1.38
N THR A 82 8.85 8.94 0.18
CA THR A 82 7.94 10.08 -0.06
C THR A 82 6.55 9.64 -0.55
N SER A 83 6.40 8.39 -1.00
CA SER A 83 5.11 7.79 -1.38
C SER A 83 4.31 7.41 -0.14
N ARG A 84 3.70 8.40 0.52
CA ARG A 84 2.96 8.23 1.78
C ARG A 84 1.46 7.98 1.62
N SER A 85 0.94 8.10 0.41
CA SER A 85 -0.48 7.92 0.10
C SER A 85 -0.65 7.46 -1.33
N GLU A 86 -1.75 6.77 -1.59
CA GLU A 86 -2.20 6.47 -2.94
C GLU A 86 -2.48 7.77 -3.70
N VAL A 87 -2.21 7.77 -5.00
CA VAL A 87 -2.50 8.90 -5.89
C VAL A 87 -3.76 8.61 -6.67
N GLU A 88 -4.66 9.59 -6.67
CA GLU A 88 -5.85 9.56 -7.50
C GLU A 88 -5.45 9.51 -8.98
N PRO A 89 -5.82 8.45 -9.70
CA PRO A 89 -5.46 8.32 -11.11
C PRO A 89 -6.24 9.30 -11.97
N PHE A 90 -5.76 9.55 -13.19
CA PHE A 90 -6.53 10.31 -14.17
C PHE A 90 -7.76 9.52 -14.63
N PHE A 91 -8.94 10.09 -14.48
CA PHE A 91 -10.19 9.56 -15.01
C PHE A 91 -11.00 10.66 -15.72
N SER A 92 -11.78 10.26 -16.72
CA SER A 92 -12.73 11.14 -17.40
C SER A 92 -14.15 10.73 -17.04
N LEU A 93 -14.91 11.63 -16.40
CA LEU A 93 -16.33 11.40 -16.15
C LEU A 93 -17.14 11.60 -17.43
N HIS A 94 -18.03 10.66 -17.71
CA HIS A 94 -19.00 10.83 -18.79
C HIS A 94 -19.97 11.98 -18.47
N GLU A 95 -20.40 12.71 -19.50
CA GLU A 95 -21.20 13.92 -19.33
C GLU A 95 -22.50 13.65 -18.55
N SER A 96 -23.11 12.48 -18.71
CA SER A 96 -24.36 12.12 -18.01
C SER A 96 -24.24 12.04 -16.48
N ILE A 97 -23.04 11.85 -15.94
CA ILE A 97 -22.80 11.68 -14.48
C ILE A 97 -22.53 13.04 -13.82
N LEU A 98 -22.22 14.07 -14.60
CA LEU A 98 -21.93 15.40 -14.08
C LEU A 98 -23.17 16.00 -13.41
N GLN A 99 -22.99 16.57 -12.22
CA GLN A 99 -24.07 17.14 -11.41
C GLN A 99 -24.95 18.15 -12.18
N LYS A 100 -24.36 18.90 -13.13
CA LYS A 100 -25.05 19.85 -14.00
C LYS A 100 -26.15 19.22 -14.88
N ASN A 101 -26.05 17.93 -15.17
CA ASN A 101 -26.93 17.22 -16.10
C ASN A 101 -27.97 16.34 -15.39
N ILE A 102 -27.94 16.29 -14.05
CA ILE A 102 -28.89 15.51 -13.26
C ILE A 102 -30.17 16.34 -13.08
N VAL A 103 -31.27 15.91 -13.71
CA VAL A 103 -32.58 16.56 -13.65
C VAL A 103 -33.63 15.55 -13.19
N PRO A 104 -34.34 15.79 -12.08
CA PRO A 104 -34.21 16.91 -11.14
C PRO A 104 -32.92 16.83 -10.31
N PRO A 105 -32.44 17.97 -9.75
CA PRO A 105 -31.27 17.97 -8.88
C PRO A 105 -31.51 17.07 -7.65
N PRO A 106 -30.48 16.35 -7.17
CA PRO A 106 -30.61 15.52 -5.98
C PRO A 106 -30.95 16.38 -4.77
N GLU A 107 -31.88 15.89 -3.95
CA GLU A 107 -32.25 16.52 -2.68
C GLU A 107 -31.08 16.47 -1.67
N PRO A 108 -31.04 17.39 -0.69
CA PRO A 108 -30.05 17.35 0.38
C PRO A 108 -30.02 15.99 1.09
N CYS A 109 -28.81 15.53 1.41
CA CYS A 109 -28.57 14.25 2.07
C CYS A 109 -29.36 14.13 3.39
N ASP A 110 -29.46 15.22 4.15
CA ASP A 110 -30.14 15.28 5.46
C ASP A 110 -31.60 14.82 5.40
N THR A 111 -32.31 15.14 4.33
CA THR A 111 -33.73 14.79 4.17
C THR A 111 -33.93 13.28 4.01
N LYS A 112 -32.93 12.59 3.44
CA LYS A 112 -33.01 11.15 3.13
C LYS A 112 -32.18 10.28 4.07
N ILE A 113 -31.54 10.85 5.08
CA ILE A 113 -30.63 10.10 5.96
C ILE A 113 -31.29 8.89 6.64
N LEU A 114 -32.57 9.02 6.97
CA LEU A 114 -33.39 7.94 7.55
C LEU A 114 -33.48 6.70 6.65
N SER A 115 -33.42 6.91 5.34
CA SER A 115 -33.61 5.86 4.32
C SER A 115 -32.34 5.11 3.95
N PHE A 116 -31.17 5.57 4.41
CA PHE A 116 -29.90 4.95 4.09
C PHE A 116 -29.68 3.65 4.84
N MET A 117 -28.90 2.75 4.24
CA MET A 117 -28.46 1.52 4.89
C MET A 117 -27.38 1.82 5.94
N ASP A 118 -27.20 0.93 6.91
CA ASP A 118 -26.20 1.09 7.98
C ASP A 118 -24.80 1.36 7.42
N GLU A 119 -24.40 0.65 6.35
CA GLU A 119 -23.10 0.83 5.70
C GLU A 119 -22.91 2.25 5.15
N THR A 120 -23.94 2.83 4.56
CA THR A 120 -23.90 4.21 4.07
C THR A 120 -23.79 5.19 5.25
N LEU A 121 -24.45 4.92 6.37
CA LEU A 121 -24.33 5.73 7.59
C LEU A 121 -22.91 5.64 8.17
N PHE A 122 -22.31 4.45 8.19
CA PHE A 122 -20.89 4.30 8.57
C PHE A 122 -19.98 5.08 7.63
N TYR A 123 -20.24 5.04 6.33
CA TYR A 123 -19.46 5.79 5.34
C TYR A 123 -19.49 7.27 5.63
N ILE A 124 -20.68 7.85 5.84
CA ILE A 124 -20.84 9.26 6.19
C ILE A 124 -20.11 9.57 7.50
N PHE A 125 -20.26 8.72 8.52
CA PHE A 125 -19.65 8.93 9.83
C PHE A 125 -18.11 8.96 9.80
N TYR A 126 -17.46 8.07 9.05
CA TYR A 126 -16.00 7.99 8.97
C TYR A 126 -15.38 8.95 7.94
N THR A 127 -16.11 9.35 6.89
CA THR A 127 -15.58 10.24 5.83
C THR A 127 -15.81 11.73 6.07
N LYS A 128 -16.76 12.11 6.94
CA LYS A 128 -17.13 13.50 7.20
C LYS A 128 -16.89 13.92 8.65
N PRO A 129 -15.65 13.85 9.17
CA PRO A 129 -15.38 14.27 10.54
C PRO A 129 -15.67 15.76 10.73
N ARG A 130 -16.30 16.11 11.86
CA ARG A 130 -16.65 17.51 12.23
C ARG A 130 -17.67 18.16 11.29
N ASP A 131 -18.47 17.35 10.60
CA ASP A 131 -19.58 17.79 9.76
C ASP A 131 -20.92 17.50 10.47
N THR A 132 -21.96 18.30 10.19
CA THR A 132 -23.32 18.03 10.67
C THR A 132 -23.85 16.68 10.18
N LEU A 133 -23.41 16.23 9.00
CA LEU A 133 -23.76 14.91 8.46
C LEU A 133 -23.28 13.75 9.34
N GLN A 134 -22.13 13.90 10.01
CA GLN A 134 -21.63 12.89 10.94
C GLN A 134 -22.55 12.75 12.15
N GLU A 135 -23.05 13.88 12.68
CA GLU A 135 -24.00 13.89 13.79
C GLU A 135 -25.32 13.23 13.39
N TYR A 136 -25.86 13.57 12.22
CA TYR A 136 -27.09 12.95 11.74
C TYR A 136 -26.92 11.44 11.52
N ALA A 137 -25.81 11.00 10.92
CA ALA A 137 -25.53 9.58 10.74
C ALA A 137 -25.39 8.84 12.09
N ALA A 138 -24.70 9.44 13.06
CA ALA A 138 -24.57 8.88 14.40
C ALA A 138 -25.93 8.73 15.10
N ARG A 139 -26.78 9.75 15.02
CA ARG A 139 -28.12 9.73 15.62
C ARG A 139 -29.00 8.62 15.01
N GLU A 140 -28.92 8.42 13.70
CA GLU A 140 -29.66 7.35 13.03
C GLU A 140 -29.11 5.95 13.39
N LEU A 141 -27.79 5.80 13.49
CA LEU A 141 -27.17 4.55 13.95
C LEU A 141 -27.62 4.21 15.38
N VAL A 142 -27.63 5.19 16.28
CA VAL A 142 -28.14 5.05 17.65
C VAL A 142 -29.61 4.62 17.66
N ALA A 143 -30.45 5.26 16.85
CA ALA A 143 -31.87 4.89 16.71
C ALA A 143 -32.05 3.43 16.25
N ARG A 144 -31.07 2.88 15.54
CA ARG A 144 -31.01 1.48 15.09
C ARG A 144 -30.31 0.54 16.07
N ASN A 145 -30.09 0.97 17.32
CA ASN A 145 -29.40 0.23 18.39
C ASN A 145 -27.90 -0.01 18.15
N TRP A 146 -27.25 0.82 17.33
CA TRP A 146 -25.79 0.87 17.30
C TRP A 146 -25.28 1.75 18.43
N ARG A 147 -24.14 1.37 19.00
CA ARG A 147 -23.43 2.11 20.05
C ARG A 147 -22.02 2.37 19.60
N TYR A 148 -21.51 3.58 19.85
CA TYR A 148 -20.15 3.93 19.47
C TYR A 148 -19.20 3.70 20.63
N HIS A 149 -18.18 2.86 20.45
CA HIS A 149 -17.16 2.61 21.46
C HIS A 149 -16.04 3.64 21.34
N ARG A 150 -15.87 4.50 22.35
CA ARG A 150 -14.98 5.66 22.30
C ARG A 150 -13.50 5.29 22.22
N ASP A 151 -13.08 4.27 22.96
CA ASP A 151 -11.66 3.90 23.03
C ASP A 151 -11.13 3.26 21.74
N ILE A 152 -11.90 2.35 21.14
CA ILE A 152 -11.53 1.65 19.89
C ILE A 152 -12.14 2.30 18.65
N GLN A 153 -12.91 3.37 18.82
CA GLN A 153 -13.48 4.20 17.76
C GLN A 153 -14.32 3.46 16.71
N VAL A 154 -15.04 2.41 17.13
CA VAL A 154 -15.90 1.60 16.25
C VAL A 154 -17.34 1.52 16.74
N TRP A 155 -18.26 1.28 15.79
CA TRP A 155 -19.66 1.02 16.07
C TRP A 155 -19.88 -0.47 16.36
N LEU A 156 -20.69 -0.75 17.38
CA LEU A 156 -21.11 -2.09 17.74
C LEU A 156 -22.60 -2.16 18.05
N THR A 157 -23.19 -3.33 17.84
CA THR A 157 -24.55 -3.63 18.27
C THR A 157 -24.64 -5.01 18.90
N LYS A 158 -25.65 -5.23 19.74
CA LYS A 158 -25.89 -6.53 20.38
C LYS A 158 -26.40 -7.53 19.34
N ASP A 159 -25.89 -8.75 19.37
CA ASP A 159 -26.45 -9.85 18.57
C ASP A 159 -27.85 -10.20 19.10
N SER A 160 -28.89 -10.07 18.27
CA SER A 160 -30.29 -10.34 18.64
C SER A 160 -30.53 -11.78 19.08
N ASN A 161 -29.63 -12.71 18.74
CA ASN A 161 -29.78 -14.13 19.07
C ASN A 161 -29.26 -14.50 20.46
N VAL A 162 -28.48 -13.64 21.11
CA VAL A 162 -27.78 -13.95 22.36
C VAL A 162 -27.95 -12.81 23.35
N GLU A 163 -28.52 -13.10 24.52
CA GLU A 163 -28.58 -12.12 25.61
C GLU A 163 -27.23 -12.04 26.33
N PRO A 164 -26.71 -10.82 26.57
CA PRO A 164 -25.49 -10.65 27.32
C PRO A 164 -25.73 -10.99 28.80
N VAL A 165 -24.70 -11.53 29.43
CA VAL A 165 -24.65 -11.81 30.86
C VAL A 165 -24.06 -10.59 31.56
N LEU A 166 -24.80 -10.00 32.48
CA LEU A 166 -24.30 -8.93 33.34
C LEU A 166 -23.27 -9.49 34.31
N ILE A 167 -22.03 -8.98 34.24
CA ILE A 167 -20.95 -9.30 35.19
C ILE A 167 -21.06 -8.36 36.40
N SER A 168 -21.37 -7.08 36.15
CA SER A 168 -21.57 -6.05 37.17
C SER A 168 -22.57 -5.01 36.63
N PRO A 169 -23.05 -4.05 37.45
CA PRO A 169 -23.99 -3.03 36.99
C PRO A 169 -23.52 -2.23 35.77
N ASP A 170 -22.20 -2.09 35.60
CA ASP A 170 -21.58 -1.27 34.55
C ASP A 170 -20.87 -2.10 33.46
N VAL A 171 -20.89 -3.44 33.59
CA VAL A 171 -20.14 -4.35 32.71
C VAL A 171 -20.98 -5.55 32.34
N GLU A 172 -21.11 -5.77 31.03
CA GLU A 172 -21.79 -6.93 30.47
C GLU A 172 -20.85 -7.73 29.57
N ARG A 173 -21.11 -9.03 29.45
CA ARG A 173 -20.39 -9.92 28.53
C ARG A 173 -21.39 -10.57 27.60
N GLY A 174 -21.16 -10.45 26.30
CA GLY A 174 -22.09 -10.99 25.31
C GLY A 174 -21.44 -11.11 23.94
N VAL A 175 -22.26 -11.48 22.96
CA VAL A 175 -21.87 -11.50 21.56
C VAL A 175 -22.34 -10.21 20.91
N TYR A 176 -21.41 -9.50 20.27
CA TYR A 176 -21.65 -8.24 19.59
C TYR A 176 -21.24 -8.35 18.13
N ILE A 177 -21.85 -7.49 17.32
CA ILE A 177 -21.49 -7.28 15.93
C ILE A 177 -20.80 -5.91 15.86
N PHE A 178 -19.52 -5.92 15.49
CA PHE A 178 -18.73 -4.73 15.25
C PHE A 178 -18.74 -4.40 13.75
N PHE A 179 -18.65 -3.13 13.40
CA PHE A 179 -18.34 -2.71 12.05
C PHE A 179 -16.87 -2.30 11.96
N ASP A 180 -16.10 -3.00 11.13
CA ASP A 180 -14.70 -2.67 10.85
C ASP A 180 -14.60 -1.71 9.66
N PRO A 181 -14.23 -0.44 9.87
CA PRO A 181 -14.13 0.53 8.79
C PRO A 181 -12.95 0.29 7.83
N HIS A 182 -11.94 -0.50 8.22
CA HIS A 182 -10.76 -0.77 7.37
C HIS A 182 -11.06 -1.86 6.33
N ASN A 183 -11.69 -2.95 6.79
CA ASN A 183 -12.06 -4.08 5.94
C ASN A 183 -13.49 -3.97 5.39
N TRP A 184 -14.24 -2.95 5.82
CA TRP A 184 -15.62 -2.69 5.43
C TRP A 184 -16.57 -3.88 5.70
N GLU A 185 -16.43 -4.51 6.86
CA GLU A 185 -17.15 -5.74 7.19
C GLU A 185 -17.78 -5.71 8.60
N LYS A 186 -18.81 -6.56 8.79
CA LYS A 186 -19.44 -6.78 10.09
C LYS A 186 -18.85 -8.02 10.76
N ILE A 187 -18.17 -7.82 11.89
CA ILE A 187 -17.46 -8.88 12.61
C ILE A 187 -18.26 -9.26 13.86
N ARG A 188 -18.67 -10.52 13.95
CA ARG A 188 -19.33 -11.08 15.13
C ARG A 188 -18.28 -11.60 16.12
N LYS A 189 -18.29 -11.09 17.36
CA LYS A 189 -17.31 -11.46 18.38
C LYS A 189 -17.90 -11.43 19.79
N GLU A 190 -17.42 -12.32 20.65
CA GLU A 190 -17.66 -12.23 22.09
C GLU A 190 -16.83 -11.08 22.69
N PHE A 191 -17.48 -10.22 23.48
CA PHE A 191 -16.86 -9.02 24.04
C PHE A 191 -17.39 -8.73 25.44
N VAL A 192 -16.53 -8.14 26.27
CA VAL A 192 -16.89 -7.60 27.58
C VAL A 192 -17.04 -6.10 27.43
N LEU A 193 -18.27 -5.62 27.46
CA LEU A 193 -18.61 -4.22 27.23
C LEU A 193 -18.67 -3.48 28.57
N HIS A 194 -17.87 -2.42 28.68
CA HIS A 194 -17.98 -1.43 29.75
C HIS A 194 -18.92 -0.31 29.28
N TYR A 195 -20.00 -0.05 30.02
CA TYR A 195 -20.98 0.97 29.61
C TYR A 195 -20.39 2.38 29.55
N LEU A 196 -19.37 2.68 30.35
CA LEU A 196 -18.67 3.96 30.30
C LEU A 196 -17.88 4.16 28.99
N SER A 197 -17.45 3.09 28.33
CA SER A 197 -16.67 3.19 27.09
C SER A 197 -17.54 3.38 25.84
N VAL A 198 -18.85 3.19 25.95
CA VAL A 198 -19.78 3.40 24.83
C VAL A 198 -20.59 4.67 24.97
N GLN A 199 -20.93 5.24 23.83
CA GLN A 199 -21.88 6.33 23.71
C GLN A 199 -23.09 5.82 22.94
N ALA A 200 -24.26 6.08 23.51
CA ALA A 200 -25.56 6.01 22.86
C ALA A 200 -26.03 7.44 22.63
#